data_AF-A0A2S1QTJ1-F1
#
_entry.id   AF-A0A2S1QTJ1-F1
#
_cell.length_a   1.000
_cell.length_b   1.000
_cell.length_c   1.000
_cell.angle_alpha   90.00
_cell.angle_beta   90.00
_cell.angle_gamma   90.00
#
_symmetry.space_group_name_H-M   'P 1'
#
loop_
_entity.id
_entity.type
_entity.pdbx_description
1 polymer ?
#
loop_
_entity_poly.entity_id
_entity_poly.type
_entity_poly.pdbx_seq_one_letter_code
_entity_poly.pdbx_strand_id
1 'polypeptide(L)'
;MKNISLIAGISILVLSCAKPKKESTTAIAEDAAIIEKDTINHGYNELAGDREMTLTVSDYNTDNPEIQIERPDKSSVETSLDTTLLFNAWTLDNEGPHADFVFSPKSFFVVDYDGNGDMPYELKGNHLKIYYNDFIQEGEILSVSKDSLKIRWRDAGIAAYAKWKDN
;
A
#
# COMPACT_ATOMS: atom_id res chain seq x y z
N MET A 1 12.55 -61.98 -42.32
CA MET A 1 13.65 -62.97 -42.27
C MET A 1 14.98 -62.22 -42.22
N LYS A 2 15.86 -62.60 -41.28
CA LYS A 2 17.32 -62.29 -41.16
C LYS A 2 17.66 -60.81 -40.92
N ASN A 3 18.04 -60.39 -39.71
CA ASN A 3 19.25 -60.64 -38.90
C ASN A 3 20.53 -59.96 -39.42
N ILE A 4 21.34 -59.53 -38.43
CA ILE A 4 22.81 -59.35 -38.35
C ILE A 4 23.23 -57.86 -38.28
N SER A 5 23.53 -57.32 -37.08
CA SER A 5 24.78 -57.40 -36.27
C SER A 5 25.72 -56.24 -36.61
N LEU A 6 25.85 -55.25 -35.72
CA LEU A 6 26.90 -55.10 -34.68
C LEU A 6 28.29 -54.78 -35.27
N ILE A 7 28.87 -53.63 -34.88
CA ILE A 7 30.24 -53.48 -34.36
C ILE A 7 30.45 -52.05 -33.86
N ALA A 8 31.15 -51.99 -32.73
CA ALA A 8 31.50 -50.84 -31.92
C ALA A 8 32.57 -49.92 -32.52
N GLY A 9 32.66 -48.70 -31.99
CA GLY A 9 33.78 -47.80 -32.19
C GLY A 9 33.70 -46.58 -31.28
N ILE A 10 34.26 -46.68 -30.08
CA ILE A 10 34.57 -45.56 -29.19
C ILE A 10 35.74 -44.77 -29.79
N SER A 11 35.61 -43.44 -29.87
CA SER A 11 36.76 -42.54 -30.00
C SER A 11 36.46 -41.17 -29.37
N ILE A 12 37.42 -40.73 -28.57
CA ILE A 12 37.46 -39.57 -27.68
C ILE A 12 38.17 -38.43 -28.43
N LEU A 13 37.78 -37.16 -28.23
CA LEU A 13 38.63 -36.04 -27.74
C LEU A 13 38.12 -34.62 -28.10
N VAL A 14 38.18 -33.78 -27.05
CA VAL A 14 38.46 -32.33 -26.93
C VAL A 14 37.59 -31.28 -27.61
N LEU A 15 36.77 -30.62 -26.77
CA LEU A 15 36.34 -29.24 -26.96
C LEU A 15 37.49 -28.29 -26.64
N SER A 16 38.01 -27.63 -27.68
CA SER A 16 38.99 -26.54 -27.59
C SER A 16 38.32 -25.26 -27.08
N CYS A 17 38.85 -24.69 -26.01
CA CYS A 17 38.57 -23.33 -25.55
C CYS A 17 39.04 -22.30 -26.57
N ALA A 18 38.21 -21.30 -26.87
CA ALA A 18 38.63 -20.04 -27.46
C ALA A 18 38.84 -18.99 -26.36
N LYS A 19 40.01 -18.33 -26.35
CA LYS A 19 40.26 -17.03 -25.71
C LYS A 19 40.61 -16.03 -26.82
N PRO A 20 40.34 -14.73 -26.61
CA PRO A 20 41.43 -13.80 -26.24
C PRO A 20 40.93 -12.78 -25.19
N LYS A 21 41.70 -11.91 -24.55
CA LYS A 21 43.09 -11.76 -24.08
C LYS A 21 43.01 -10.46 -23.24
N LYS A 22 43.53 -10.47 -22.02
CA LYS A 22 43.55 -9.32 -21.09
C LYS A 22 44.61 -8.30 -21.49
N GLU A 23 44.34 -7.02 -21.22
CA GLU A 23 45.36 -6.05 -20.79
C GLU A 23 44.99 -5.51 -19.40
N SER A 24 46.04 -5.17 -18.64
CA SER A 24 46.12 -4.81 -17.22
C SER A 24 46.73 -3.41 -17.17
N THR A 25 46.40 -2.47 -16.27
CA THR A 25 47.06 -2.30 -14.95
C THR A 25 46.66 -0.91 -14.36
N THR A 26 46.21 -0.87 -13.09
CA THR A 26 46.46 0.07 -11.93
C THR A 26 46.49 1.61 -12.19
N ALA A 27 45.98 2.54 -11.37
CA ALA A 27 45.72 2.65 -9.92
C ALA A 27 44.80 3.86 -9.58
N ILE A 28 43.97 3.69 -8.55
CA ILE A 28 43.44 4.61 -7.50
C ILE A 28 43.46 6.15 -7.75
N ALA A 29 42.27 6.76 -7.70
CA ALA A 29 42.02 8.05 -7.06
C ALA A 29 40.58 8.06 -6.49
N GLU A 30 40.47 8.51 -5.24
CA GLU A 30 39.25 8.62 -4.42
C GLU A 30 38.29 9.71 -4.92
N ASP A 31 37.06 9.63 -4.40
CA ASP A 31 35.99 10.65 -4.41
C ASP A 31 35.20 10.92 -5.70
N ALA A 32 34.07 10.24 -5.83
CA ALA A 32 32.76 10.90 -5.70
C ALA A 32 31.65 9.83 -5.64
N ALA A 33 30.88 9.84 -4.56
CA ALA A 33 29.79 8.93 -4.26
C ALA A 33 28.80 8.80 -5.43
N ILE A 34 28.76 7.61 -6.03
CA ILE A 34 27.53 7.11 -6.64
C ILE A 34 26.68 6.70 -5.44
N ILE A 35 25.66 7.50 -5.12
CA ILE A 35 24.59 7.08 -4.24
C ILE A 35 23.94 5.89 -4.94
N GLU A 36 24.38 4.68 -4.56
CA GLU A 36 23.59 3.48 -4.78
C GLU A 36 22.21 3.80 -4.23
N LYS A 37 21.19 3.70 -5.09
CA LYS A 37 19.81 3.58 -4.65
C LYS A 37 19.81 2.49 -3.60
N ASP A 38 19.73 2.90 -2.34
CA ASP A 38 19.50 1.99 -1.24
C ASP A 38 18.15 1.38 -1.55
N THR A 39 18.23 0.19 -2.15
CA THR A 39 17.06 -0.57 -2.56
C THR A 39 16.63 -1.24 -1.27
N ILE A 40 16.07 -0.41 -0.39
CA ILE A 40 15.62 -0.80 0.92
C ILE A 40 14.39 -1.67 0.70
N ASN A 41 14.65 -2.97 0.62
CA ASN A 41 13.67 -4.03 0.76
C ASN A 41 13.31 -4.15 2.25
N HIS A 42 12.47 -3.24 2.74
CA HIS A 42 11.84 -3.25 4.07
C HIS A 42 10.38 -2.82 3.84
N GLY A 43 9.29 -3.49 4.20
CA GLY A 43 9.02 -4.67 5.00
C GLY A 43 7.60 -4.48 5.54
N TYR A 44 6.60 -5.10 4.89
CA TYR A 44 5.16 -5.22 5.26
C TYR A 44 4.41 -3.89 5.49
N ASN A 45 3.49 -3.44 4.62
CA ASN A 45 2.16 -4.00 4.37
C ASN A 45 1.65 -3.59 2.97
N GLU A 46 2.05 -4.33 1.94
CA GLU A 46 1.32 -4.32 0.67
C GLU A 46 -0.01 -5.04 0.96
N LEU A 47 -1.11 -4.29 1.07
CA LEU A 47 -2.43 -4.87 1.27
C LEU A 47 -2.67 -5.91 0.16
N ALA A 48 -2.69 -7.18 0.56
CA ALA A 48 -2.54 -8.32 -0.32
C ALA A 48 -3.58 -8.34 -1.45
N GLY A 49 -3.14 -7.97 -2.65
CA GLY A 49 -3.87 -8.20 -3.89
C GLY A 49 -3.42 -7.25 -4.99
N ASP A 50 -3.08 -7.82 -6.15
CA ASP A 50 -2.74 -7.15 -7.42
C ASP A 50 -3.88 -6.27 -8.00
N ARG A 51 -4.43 -5.35 -7.21
CA ARG A 51 -5.44 -4.40 -7.65
C ARG A 51 -4.83 -3.02 -7.50
N GLU A 52 -4.52 -2.39 -8.62
CA GLU A 52 -4.23 -0.96 -8.72
C GLU A 52 -5.40 -0.13 -8.17
N MET A 53 -5.45 0.00 -6.85
CA MET A 53 -6.25 0.97 -6.13
C MET A 53 -5.38 1.44 -4.98
N THR A 54 -4.53 2.42 -5.27
CA THR A 54 -3.88 3.29 -4.27
C THR A 54 -4.96 4.02 -3.49
N LEU A 55 -5.56 3.31 -2.55
CA LEU A 55 -6.56 3.79 -1.62
C LEU A 55 -5.86 3.91 -0.27
N THR A 56 -5.79 5.14 0.24
CA THR A 56 -5.51 5.47 1.66
C THR A 56 -4.13 5.14 2.23
N VAL A 57 -3.04 5.25 1.48
CA VAL A 57 -1.71 4.97 2.02
C VAL A 57 -0.76 6.11 1.66
N SER A 58 -0.44 7.00 2.62
CA SER A 58 0.95 7.45 2.72
C SER A 58 1.74 6.15 2.82
N ASP A 59 2.78 5.92 2.03
CA ASP A 59 3.51 4.63 1.91
C ASP A 59 3.94 3.96 3.25
N TYR A 60 3.66 4.56 4.41
CA TYR A 60 4.08 4.19 5.74
C TYR A 60 3.08 4.46 6.89
N ASN A 61 1.78 4.72 6.65
CA ASN A 61 0.84 5.11 7.74
C ASN A 61 1.46 6.19 8.66
N THR A 62 2.24 7.10 8.08
CA THR A 62 3.12 8.03 8.79
C THR A 62 3.00 9.40 8.17
N ASP A 63 3.27 10.40 8.99
CA ASP A 63 3.35 11.78 8.53
C ASP A 63 4.58 12.00 7.65
N ASN A 64 4.43 12.79 6.58
CA ASN A 64 5.56 13.48 5.98
C ASN A 64 5.91 14.72 6.84
N PRO A 65 7.05 14.71 7.58
CA PRO A 65 7.40 15.81 8.49
C PRO A 65 7.74 17.12 7.76
N GLU A 66 7.97 17.07 6.44
CA GLU A 66 8.28 18.25 5.62
C GLU A 66 7.02 19.02 5.20
N ILE A 67 5.84 18.43 5.35
CA ILE A 67 4.57 19.02 4.93
C ILE A 67 3.74 19.36 6.16
N GLN A 68 3.23 20.59 6.19
CA GLN A 68 2.27 21.03 7.19
C GLN A 68 1.08 21.64 6.48
N ILE A 69 -0.12 21.15 6.79
CA ILE A 69 -1.36 21.70 6.27
C ILE A 69 -2.18 22.36 7.37
N GLU A 70 -3.06 23.28 6.99
CA GLU A 70 -4.07 23.82 7.90
C GLU A 70 -5.13 22.75 8.17
N ARG A 71 -5.45 22.54 9.46
CA ARG A 71 -6.38 21.52 9.93
C ARG A 71 -7.35 22.14 10.94
N PRO A 72 -8.63 21.73 10.93
CA PRO A 72 -9.55 22.15 11.96
C PRO A 72 -9.24 21.46 13.30
N ASP A 73 -9.42 22.15 14.41
CA ASP A 73 -9.19 21.61 15.76
C ASP A 73 -10.13 20.44 16.12
N LYS A 74 -11.25 20.30 15.41
CA LYS A 74 -12.28 19.30 15.66
C LYS A 74 -13.05 18.95 14.39
N SER A 75 -13.62 17.75 14.39
CA SER A 75 -14.52 17.32 13.33
C SER A 75 -15.86 18.06 13.37
N SER A 76 -16.52 18.14 12.21
CA SER A 76 -17.87 18.66 12.07
C SER A 76 -18.77 17.70 11.30
N VAL A 77 -20.03 17.62 11.73
CA VAL A 77 -21.02 16.69 11.19
C VAL A 77 -22.32 17.45 10.89
N GLU A 78 -22.64 17.57 9.61
CA GLU A 78 -23.87 18.15 9.07
C GLU A 78 -24.41 17.19 7.99
N THR A 79 -25.01 16.06 8.39
CA THR A 79 -25.44 15.00 7.47
C THR A 79 -26.86 14.52 7.76
N SER A 80 -27.52 14.02 6.72
CA SER A 80 -28.77 13.25 6.81
C SER A 80 -28.55 11.74 6.83
N LEU A 81 -27.31 11.27 6.68
CA LEU A 81 -26.96 9.85 6.79
C LEU A 81 -27.24 9.34 8.22
N ASP A 82 -27.61 8.07 8.33
CA ASP A 82 -27.78 7.43 9.63
C ASP A 82 -26.40 7.24 10.29
N THR A 83 -26.08 8.15 11.20
CA THR A 83 -24.80 8.16 11.93
C THR A 83 -24.65 6.98 12.89
N THR A 84 -25.75 6.33 13.28
CA THR A 84 -25.69 5.11 14.11
C THR A 84 -25.17 3.91 13.33
N LEU A 85 -25.34 3.93 12.02
CA LEU A 85 -24.76 2.94 11.10
C LEU A 85 -23.36 3.36 10.64
N LEU A 86 -23.15 4.66 10.37
CA LEU A 86 -21.89 5.18 9.85
C LEU A 86 -20.73 5.09 10.86
N PHE A 87 -20.99 5.45 12.11
CA PHE A 87 -19.94 5.51 13.12
C PHE A 87 -19.64 4.14 13.70
N ASN A 88 -18.64 3.48 13.12
CA ASN A 88 -18.19 2.13 13.43
C ASN A 88 -16.71 1.96 13.02
N ALA A 89 -16.14 0.81 13.36
CA ALA A 89 -14.89 0.33 12.79
C ALA A 89 -15.15 -0.34 11.44
N TRP A 90 -14.31 -0.03 10.44
CA TRP A 90 -14.47 -0.45 9.06
C TRP A 90 -13.18 -1.08 8.54
N THR A 91 -13.32 -2.13 7.73
CA THR A 91 -12.20 -2.86 7.14
C THR A 91 -12.49 -3.23 5.69
N LEU A 92 -11.45 -3.25 4.84
CA LEU A 92 -11.45 -3.86 3.53
C LEU A 92 -11.25 -5.39 3.63
N ASP A 93 -10.56 -5.85 4.68
CA ASP A 93 -10.28 -7.27 4.94
C ASP A 93 -10.98 -7.75 6.22
N ASN A 94 -12.00 -8.59 6.07
CA ASN A 94 -12.73 -9.18 7.19
C ASN A 94 -11.96 -10.28 7.94
N GLU A 95 -10.90 -10.80 7.33
CA GLU A 95 -10.02 -11.80 7.94
C GLU A 95 -8.80 -11.12 8.61
N GLY A 96 -8.68 -9.80 8.47
CA GLY A 96 -7.62 -8.99 9.04
C GLY A 96 -7.71 -8.90 10.58
N PRO A 97 -6.57 -8.80 11.27
CA PRO A 97 -6.52 -8.76 12.74
C PRO A 97 -7.02 -7.43 13.34
N HIS A 98 -7.19 -6.40 12.52
CA HIS A 98 -7.59 -5.06 12.93
C HIS A 98 -8.48 -4.42 11.85
N ALA A 99 -9.17 -3.33 12.23
CA ALA A 99 -9.86 -2.48 11.28
C ALA A 99 -8.85 -1.63 10.47
N ASP A 100 -9.28 -1.04 9.36
CA ASP A 100 -8.49 -0.02 8.66
C ASP A 100 -8.64 1.35 9.36
N PHE A 101 -9.87 1.64 9.79
CA PHE A 101 -10.17 2.88 10.51
C PHE A 101 -11.40 2.74 11.42
N VAL A 102 -11.48 3.64 12.39
CA VAL A 102 -12.67 3.87 13.22
C VAL A 102 -13.26 5.23 12.88
N PHE A 103 -14.48 5.25 12.35
CA PHE A 103 -15.20 6.47 12.07
C PHE A 103 -16.10 6.82 13.26
N SER A 104 -15.90 7.97 13.88
CA SER A 104 -16.67 8.42 15.05
C SER A 104 -17.15 9.86 14.88
N PRO A 105 -18.05 10.37 15.74
CA PRO A 105 -18.40 11.80 15.74
C PRO A 105 -17.23 12.75 16.02
N LYS A 106 -16.09 12.24 16.53
CA LYS A 106 -14.96 13.03 17.00
C LYS A 106 -13.83 13.09 15.98
N SER A 107 -13.51 11.94 15.39
CA SER A 107 -12.37 11.76 14.49
C SER A 107 -12.63 10.62 13.49
N PHE A 108 -11.90 10.68 12.39
CA PHE A 108 -11.61 9.55 11.52
C PHE A 108 -10.27 8.98 11.97
N PHE A 109 -10.31 7.95 12.82
CA PHE A 109 -9.11 7.36 13.41
C PHE A 109 -8.54 6.29 12.50
N VAL A 110 -7.33 6.50 11.99
CA VAL A 110 -6.61 5.51 11.18
C VAL A 110 -5.89 4.54 12.10
N VAL A 111 -6.14 3.24 11.92
CA VAL A 111 -5.53 2.20 12.75
C VAL A 111 -4.07 1.97 12.33
N ASP A 112 -3.22 1.66 13.31
CA ASP A 112 -1.78 1.43 13.12
C ASP A 112 -1.06 2.60 12.43
N TYR A 113 -1.44 3.81 12.79
CA TYR A 113 -0.82 5.06 12.33
C TYR A 113 0.39 5.43 13.21
N ASP A 114 1.55 5.70 12.61
CA ASP A 114 2.74 6.22 13.31
C ASP A 114 2.57 7.72 13.58
N GLY A 115 2.23 8.04 14.83
CA GLY A 115 1.93 9.40 15.26
C GLY A 115 0.48 9.54 15.73
N ASN A 116 -0.14 10.67 15.40
CA ASN A 116 -1.53 10.92 15.77
C ASN A 116 -2.49 10.46 14.67
N GLY A 117 -3.07 9.28 14.85
CA GLY A 117 -4.08 8.70 13.94
C GLY A 117 -5.46 9.37 14.00
N ASP A 118 -5.73 10.25 14.97
CA ASP A 118 -7.02 10.94 15.09
C ASP A 118 -7.13 12.10 14.09
N MET A 119 -7.66 11.81 12.90
CA MET A 119 -7.82 12.83 11.85
C MET A 119 -9.14 13.58 12.04
N PRO A 120 -9.12 14.92 12.15
CA PRO A 120 -10.35 15.70 12.12
C PRO A 120 -10.94 15.67 10.70
N TYR A 121 -12.27 15.75 10.62
CA TYR A 121 -12.97 15.68 9.34
C TYR A 121 -14.18 16.63 9.25
N GLU A 122 -14.60 16.93 8.04
CA GLU A 122 -15.89 17.54 7.74
C GLU A 122 -16.77 16.52 7.02
N LEU A 123 -17.96 16.26 7.58
CA LEU A 123 -18.99 15.47 6.93
C LEU A 123 -20.20 16.37 6.65
N LYS A 124 -20.39 16.74 5.39
CA LYS A 124 -21.49 17.59 4.93
C LYS A 124 -22.34 16.88 3.88
N GLY A 125 -23.61 16.60 4.22
CA GLY A 125 -24.43 15.68 3.45
C GLY A 125 -23.74 14.32 3.38
N ASN A 126 -23.46 13.83 2.18
CA ASN A 126 -22.67 12.61 1.96
C ASN A 126 -21.20 12.88 1.58
N HIS A 127 -20.74 14.13 1.60
CA HIS A 127 -19.36 14.48 1.28
C HIS A 127 -18.50 14.43 2.54
N LEU A 128 -17.41 13.67 2.47
CA LEU A 128 -16.44 13.47 3.53
C LEU A 128 -15.11 14.10 3.13
N LYS A 129 -14.56 14.95 3.99
CA LYS A 129 -13.24 15.55 3.85
C LYS A 129 -12.44 15.30 5.13
N ILE A 130 -11.35 14.55 5.03
CA ILE A 130 -10.50 14.14 6.15
C ILE A 130 -9.19 14.92 6.06
N TYR A 131 -8.78 15.51 7.18
CA TYR A 131 -7.56 16.30 7.28
C TYR A 131 -6.46 15.49 7.97
N TYR A 132 -5.67 14.79 7.16
CA TYR A 132 -4.45 14.14 7.64
C TYR A 132 -3.43 15.19 8.09
N ASN A 133 -2.31 14.77 8.66
CA ASN A 133 -1.31 15.71 9.16
C ASN A 133 -0.62 16.49 8.02
N ASP A 134 -0.55 15.89 6.83
CA ASP A 134 0.21 16.36 5.66
C ASP A 134 -0.59 16.41 4.35
N PHE A 135 -1.81 15.84 4.29
CA PHE A 135 -2.69 15.96 3.12
C PHE A 135 -4.18 15.97 3.48
N ILE A 136 -5.01 16.22 2.48
CA ILE A 136 -6.47 16.17 2.60
C ILE A 136 -6.99 15.05 1.72
N GLN A 137 -7.83 14.18 2.29
CA GLN A 137 -8.53 13.15 1.55
C GLN A 137 -10.01 13.50 1.43
N GLU A 138 -10.56 13.39 0.22
CA GLU A 138 -11.96 13.69 -0.04
C GLU A 138 -12.68 12.51 -0.68
N GLY A 139 -13.93 12.28 -0.27
CA GLY A 139 -14.77 11.22 -0.78
C GLY A 139 -16.27 11.48 -0.62
N GLU A 140 -17.06 10.68 -1.31
CA GLU A 140 -18.52 10.68 -1.26
C GLU A 140 -19.00 9.34 -0.69
N ILE A 141 -19.75 9.36 0.41
CA ILE A 141 -20.41 8.18 0.97
C ILE A 141 -21.58 7.82 0.06
N LEU A 142 -21.45 6.69 -0.64
CA LEU A 142 -22.45 6.21 -1.58
C LEU A 142 -23.57 5.45 -0.88
N SER A 143 -23.23 4.68 0.16
CA SER A 143 -24.19 3.88 0.93
C SER A 143 -23.60 3.49 2.27
N VAL A 144 -24.46 3.40 3.28
CA VAL A 144 -24.14 2.82 4.59
C VAL A 144 -25.28 1.89 5.02
N SER A 145 -24.93 0.70 5.51
CA SER A 145 -25.83 -0.28 6.13
C SER A 145 -25.27 -0.72 7.48
N LYS A 146 -25.93 -1.70 8.11
CA LYS A 146 -25.47 -2.31 9.37
C LYS A 146 -24.06 -2.91 9.29
N ASP A 147 -23.65 -3.36 8.12
CA ASP A 147 -22.47 -4.19 7.88
C ASP A 147 -21.60 -3.73 6.70
N SER A 148 -22.02 -2.72 5.95
CA SER A 148 -21.29 -2.22 4.78
C SER A 148 -21.26 -0.69 4.71
N LEU A 149 -20.11 -0.17 4.29
CA LEU A 149 -19.89 1.23 3.97
C LEU A 149 -19.23 1.30 2.59
N LYS A 150 -19.76 2.14 1.70
CA LYS A 150 -19.15 2.41 0.39
C LYS A 150 -18.81 3.87 0.26
N ILE A 151 -17.55 4.15 -0.05
CA ILE A 151 -17.05 5.50 -0.27
C ILE A 151 -16.43 5.57 -1.66
N ARG A 152 -16.81 6.57 -2.45
CA ARG A 152 -16.08 6.96 -3.65
C ARG A 152 -15.04 8.00 -3.26
N TRP A 153 -13.79 7.61 -3.25
CA TRP A 153 -12.66 8.51 -3.03
C TRP A 153 -12.32 9.26 -4.32
N ARG A 154 -11.99 10.55 -4.19
CA ARG A 154 -11.72 11.42 -5.34
C ARG A 154 -10.63 10.85 -6.26
N ASP A 155 -9.53 10.38 -5.67
CA ASP A 155 -8.32 10.03 -6.42
C ASP A 155 -8.09 8.52 -6.55
N ALA A 156 -9.06 7.70 -6.12
CA ALA A 156 -8.83 6.26 -5.94
C ALA A 156 -10.05 5.36 -6.19
N GLY A 157 -11.19 5.93 -6.63
CA GLY A 157 -12.36 5.15 -7.02
C GLY A 157 -13.22 4.70 -5.83
N ILE A 158 -13.95 3.59 -5.99
CA ILE A 158 -14.93 3.13 -5.00
C ILE A 158 -14.30 2.07 -4.10
N ALA A 159 -14.24 2.35 -2.80
CA ALA A 159 -13.93 1.40 -1.76
C ALA A 159 -15.22 0.86 -1.12
N ALA A 160 -15.25 -0.45 -0.87
CA ALA A 160 -16.36 -1.13 -0.19
C ALA A 160 -15.85 -1.79 1.09
N TYR A 161 -16.14 -1.16 2.21
CA TYR A 161 -15.76 -1.62 3.54
C TYR A 161 -16.85 -2.50 4.12
N ALA A 162 -16.42 -3.46 4.91
CA ALA A 162 -17.24 -4.24 5.81
C ALA A 162 -17.06 -3.73 7.25
N LYS A 163 -18.11 -3.86 8.06
CA LYS A 163 -18.02 -3.52 9.47
C LYS A 163 -17.07 -4.49 10.15
N TRP A 164 -16.00 -3.98 10.75
CA TRP A 164 -15.06 -4.80 11.51
C TRP A 164 -15.74 -5.37 12.74
N LYS A 165 -15.46 -6.64 13.03
CA LYS A 165 -15.95 -7.38 14.18
C LYS A 165 -14.72 -7.88 14.92
N ASP A 166 -14.66 -7.65 16.24
CA ASP A 166 -13.68 -8.32 17.08
C ASP A 166 -13.85 -9.84 16.87
N ASN A 167 -12.82 -10.47 16.30
CA ASN A 167 -12.75 -11.91 16.07
C ASN A 167 -12.12 -12.61 17.28
#